data_AF-A0A515LD38-F1
#
_entry.id   AF-A0A515LD38-F1
#
_cell.length_a   1.000
_cell.length_b   1.000
_cell.length_c   1.000
_cell.angle_alpha   90.00
_cell.angle_beta   90.00
_cell.angle_gamma   90.00
#
_symmetry.space_group_name_H-M   'P 1'
#
loop_
_entity.id
_entity.type
_entity.pdbx_description
1 polymer ?
#
loop_
_entity_poly.entity_id
_entity_poly.type
_entity_poly.pdbx_seq_one_letter_code
_entity_poly.pdbx_strand_id
1 'polypeptide(L)'
;MKKFALVLAPLTFALAACGGADDASTEAQPDTVEMPADAAMTGVTAEPAVDPSANATVDAAATPAASAEATTPATAEEAGANAADVAARAQAAAAAADAATETAPQ
;
A
#
# COMPACT_ATOMS: atom_id res chain seq x y z
N MET A 1 59.64 -27.20 12.20
CA MET A 1 59.31 -28.38 11.36
C MET A 1 57.87 -28.75 11.64
N LYS A 2 57.00 -28.68 10.62
CA LYS A 2 55.58 -29.03 10.63
C LYS A 2 55.36 -30.39 11.30
N LYS A 3 54.33 -30.58 12.14
CA LYS A 3 53.31 -31.69 12.12
C LYS A 3 52.21 -31.45 13.18
N PHE A 4 51.35 -30.44 13.01
CA PHE A 4 50.00 -30.55 13.59
C PHE A 4 49.15 -31.25 12.54
N ALA A 5 49.07 -32.58 12.69
CA ALA A 5 48.25 -33.44 11.87
C ALA A 5 46.80 -32.99 12.04
N LEU A 6 46.32 -32.35 10.99
CA LEU A 6 44.99 -31.86 10.75
C LEU A 6 44.04 -33.08 10.77
N VAL A 7 43.46 -33.37 11.94
CA VAL A 7 42.26 -34.22 12.02
C VAL A 7 41.13 -33.38 11.45
N LEU A 8 40.96 -33.45 10.12
CA LEU A 8 39.78 -32.95 9.44
C LEU A 8 38.66 -33.94 9.76
N ALA A 9 38.10 -33.83 10.96
CA ALA A 9 36.80 -34.40 11.24
C ALA A 9 35.80 -33.84 10.20
N PRO A 10 34.89 -34.66 9.66
CA PRO A 10 34.09 -34.34 8.49
C PRO A 10 33.00 -33.33 8.87
N LEU A 11 33.36 -32.04 8.92
CA LEU A 11 32.40 -30.95 9.11
C LEU A 11 31.47 -30.80 7.89
N THR A 12 31.75 -31.50 6.80
CA THR A 12 30.94 -31.53 5.57
C THR A 12 29.74 -32.48 5.64
N PHE A 13 29.74 -33.47 6.54
CA PHE A 13 28.57 -34.35 6.73
C PHE A 13 27.48 -33.73 7.63
N ALA A 14 27.82 -32.69 8.40
CA ALA A 14 26.83 -31.94 9.18
C ALA A 14 26.06 -30.90 8.33
N LEU A 15 26.62 -30.43 7.20
CA LEU A 15 25.94 -29.52 6.29
C LEU A 15 24.97 -30.22 5.33
N ALA A 16 25.18 -31.51 5.02
CA ALA A 16 24.20 -32.29 4.26
C ALA A 16 22.93 -32.61 5.07
N ALA A 17 23.00 -32.49 6.40
CA ALA A 17 21.85 -32.55 7.31
C ALA A 17 21.26 -31.15 7.64
N CYS A 18 21.88 -30.07 7.16
CA CYS A 18 21.43 -28.68 7.36
C CYS A 18 21.44 -27.92 6.02
N GLY A 19 21.02 -28.60 4.96
CA GLY A 19 21.07 -28.09 3.58
C GLY A 19 20.09 -28.77 2.63
N GLY A 20 19.14 -29.55 3.16
CA GLY A 20 17.92 -29.86 2.45
C GLY A 20 17.03 -28.62 2.56
N ALA A 21 17.01 -27.78 1.53
CA ALA A 21 15.90 -26.87 1.35
C ALA A 21 14.70 -27.75 0.94
N ASP A 22 14.08 -28.41 1.93
CA ASP A 22 12.68 -28.78 1.81
C ASP A 22 11.95 -27.50 1.42
N ASP A 23 11.12 -27.59 0.38
CA ASP A 23 10.29 -26.48 -0.06
C ASP A 23 9.36 -26.11 1.10
N ALA A 24 9.79 -25.16 1.93
CA ALA A 24 9.03 -24.63 3.05
C ALA A 24 7.79 -23.84 2.58
N SER A 25 7.46 -23.89 1.29
CA SER A 25 6.21 -23.37 0.73
C SER A 25 5.06 -24.36 0.90
N THR A 26 5.34 -25.65 1.16
CA THR A 26 4.32 -26.71 1.31
C THR A 26 4.05 -27.09 2.77
N GLU A 27 5.03 -26.92 3.67
CA GLU A 27 4.89 -27.22 5.09
C GLU A 27 4.47 -25.96 5.84
N ALA A 28 3.22 -25.96 6.34
CA ALA A 28 2.54 -24.88 7.04
C ALA A 28 2.01 -23.76 6.13
N GLN A 29 0.90 -24.05 5.42
CA GLN A 29 -0.14 -23.04 5.37
C GLN A 29 -0.52 -22.76 6.83
N PRO A 30 -0.36 -21.55 7.38
CA PRO A 30 -0.99 -21.24 8.64
C PRO A 30 -2.48 -21.47 8.39
N ASP A 31 -3.05 -22.51 9.01
CA ASP A 31 -4.50 -22.64 9.11
C ASP A 31 -4.98 -21.25 9.49
N THR A 32 -5.87 -20.66 8.69
CA THR A 32 -6.36 -19.33 8.98
C THR A 32 -6.75 -19.32 10.44
N VAL A 33 -6.24 -18.35 11.19
CA VAL A 33 -6.55 -18.15 12.59
C VAL A 33 -8.02 -17.74 12.68
N GLU A 34 -8.91 -18.69 12.37
CA GLU A 34 -10.36 -18.66 12.61
C GLU A 34 -10.60 -18.85 14.11
N MET A 35 -9.75 -18.27 14.97
CA MET A 35 -10.09 -18.09 16.36
C MET A 35 -11.05 -16.90 16.39
N PRO A 36 -12.34 -17.10 16.72
CA PRO A 36 -13.27 -15.99 16.78
C PRO A 36 -12.72 -14.90 17.69
N ALA A 37 -12.95 -13.62 17.35
CA ALA A 37 -12.49 -12.51 18.16
C ALA A 37 -12.92 -12.66 19.63
N ASP A 38 -14.11 -13.20 19.86
CA ASP A 38 -14.65 -13.51 21.19
C ASP A 38 -13.82 -14.55 21.96
N ALA A 39 -13.29 -15.56 21.26
CA ALA A 39 -12.42 -16.56 21.86
C ALA A 39 -11.07 -15.94 22.29
N ALA A 40 -10.53 -15.00 21.52
CA ALA A 40 -9.31 -14.26 21.88
C ALA A 40 -9.51 -13.34 23.09
N MET A 41 -10.74 -12.87 23.33
CA MET A 41 -11.10 -12.02 24.47
C MET A 41 -11.46 -12.80 25.74
N THR A 42 -11.45 -14.14 25.69
CA THR A 42 -11.74 -14.98 26.86
C THR A 42 -10.71 -14.72 27.96
N GLY A 43 -11.16 -14.19 29.10
CA GLY A 43 -10.32 -13.85 30.26
C GLY A 43 -9.98 -12.36 30.38
N VAL A 44 -10.36 -11.53 29.40
CA VAL A 44 -10.33 -10.08 29.54
C VAL A 44 -11.54 -9.64 30.35
N THR A 45 -11.34 -9.45 31.66
CA THR A 45 -12.40 -8.99 32.59
C THR A 45 -12.20 -7.55 33.05
N ALA A 46 -11.10 -6.91 32.63
CA ALA A 46 -10.80 -5.54 33.00
C ALA A 46 -11.71 -4.58 32.24
N GLU A 47 -12.33 -3.65 32.96
CA GLU A 47 -13.03 -2.54 32.32
C GLU A 47 -12.00 -1.59 31.69
N PRO A 48 -12.29 -1.01 30.51
CA PRO A 48 -11.45 0.04 29.94
C PRO A 48 -11.26 1.18 30.93
N ALA A 49 -10.03 1.65 31.07
CA ALA A 49 -9.77 2.81 31.91
C ALA A 49 -10.49 4.04 31.35
N VAL A 50 -11.17 4.78 32.23
CA VAL A 50 -11.84 6.02 31.86
C VAL A 50 -10.77 7.08 31.57
N ASP A 51 -10.67 7.51 30.32
CA ASP A 51 -9.89 8.68 29.94
C ASP A 51 -10.79 9.93 30.05
N PRO A 52 -10.54 10.84 31.02
CA PRO A 52 -11.33 12.07 31.19
C PRO A 52 -11.20 13.03 30.00
N SER A 53 -10.20 12.83 29.14
CA SER A 53 -9.95 13.64 27.94
C SER A 53 -10.47 12.99 26.66
N ALA A 54 -11.12 11.82 26.73
CA ALA A 54 -11.65 11.12 25.54
C ALA A 54 -12.62 11.99 24.72
N ASN A 55 -13.34 12.90 25.37
CA ASN A 55 -14.24 13.87 24.75
C ASN A 55 -13.72 15.31 24.86
N ALA A 56 -12.45 15.50 25.22
CA ALA A 56 -11.87 16.84 25.22
C ALA A 56 -11.95 17.37 23.79
N THR A 57 -12.54 18.56 23.65
CA THR A 57 -12.52 19.29 22.39
C THR A 57 -11.06 19.53 22.03
N VAL A 58 -10.59 18.89 20.97
CA VAL A 58 -9.34 19.31 20.33
C VAL A 58 -9.58 20.74 19.88
N ASP A 59 -8.81 21.70 20.39
CA ASP A 59 -8.81 23.05 19.87
C ASP A 59 -8.50 22.93 18.37
N ALA A 60 -9.48 23.20 17.52
CA ALA A 60 -9.33 23.07 16.08
C ALA A 60 -8.19 23.95 15.55
N ALA A 61 -7.79 24.98 16.31
CA ALA A 61 -6.64 25.83 16.03
C ALA A 61 -5.26 25.16 16.26
N ALA A 62 -5.19 24.01 16.95
CA ALA A 62 -3.97 23.24 17.18
C ALA A 62 -3.81 22.05 16.21
N THR A 63 -4.64 21.96 15.18
CA THR A 63 -4.38 21.09 14.03
C THR A 63 -3.05 21.57 13.44
N PRO A 64 -1.98 20.73 13.32
CA PRO A 64 -0.87 21.11 12.47
C PRO A 64 -1.51 21.42 11.14
N ALA A 65 -1.26 22.61 10.57
CA ALA A 65 -1.79 22.95 9.26
C ALA A 65 -1.40 21.82 8.32
N ALA A 66 -2.31 20.85 8.15
CA ALA A 66 -2.32 20.00 7.01
C ALA A 66 -2.27 21.03 5.91
N SER A 67 -1.29 20.92 5.04
CA SER A 67 -1.37 21.48 3.71
C SER A 67 -2.62 20.86 3.07
N ALA A 68 -3.80 21.30 3.52
CA ALA A 68 -4.93 21.49 2.67
C ALA A 68 -4.40 22.52 1.68
N GLU A 69 -3.81 22.01 0.60
CA GLU A 69 -4.32 22.40 -0.69
C GLU A 69 -5.84 22.34 -0.58
N ALA A 70 -6.42 23.43 -0.06
CA ALA A 70 -7.84 23.68 -0.11
C ALA A 70 -8.08 23.98 -1.59
N THR A 71 -8.10 22.94 -2.41
CA THR A 71 -8.74 23.00 -3.70
C THR A 71 -10.19 23.30 -3.39
N THR A 72 -10.54 24.58 -3.46
CA THR A 72 -11.93 25.01 -3.46
C THR A 72 -12.64 24.12 -4.49
N PRO A 73 -13.65 23.33 -4.09
CA PRO A 73 -14.36 22.52 -5.06
C PRO A 73 -14.93 23.48 -6.11
N ALA A 74 -14.56 23.26 -7.37
CA ALA A 74 -15.10 24.04 -8.49
C ALA A 74 -16.63 24.01 -8.42
N THR A 75 -17.27 25.16 -8.66
CA THR A 75 -18.74 25.20 -8.66
C THR A 75 -19.29 24.40 -9.84
N ALA A 76 -20.58 24.05 -9.80
CA ALA A 76 -21.22 23.34 -10.91
C ALA A 76 -21.12 24.13 -12.22
N GLU A 77 -21.20 25.47 -12.15
CA GLU A 77 -21.02 26.38 -13.28
C GLU A 77 -19.60 26.34 -13.83
N GLU A 78 -18.59 26.34 -12.96
CA GLU A 78 -17.18 26.27 -13.35
C GLU A 78 -16.84 24.91 -13.98
N ALA A 79 -17.35 23.81 -13.40
CA ALA A 79 -17.24 22.49 -13.99
C ALA A 79 -17.92 22.41 -15.38
N GLY A 80 -19.08 23.04 -15.53
CA GLY A 80 -19.79 23.14 -16.82
C GLY A 80 -19.01 23.94 -17.86
N ALA A 81 -18.42 25.07 -17.48
CA ALA A 81 -17.58 25.89 -18.36
C ALA A 81 -16.32 25.13 -18.80
N ASN A 82 -15.65 24.43 -17.87
CA ASN A 82 -14.48 23.60 -18.17
C ASN A 82 -14.82 22.45 -19.13
N ALA A 83 -15.97 21.79 -18.93
CA ALA A 83 -16.41 20.71 -19.82
C ALA A 83 -16.70 21.23 -21.24
N ALA A 84 -17.33 22.40 -21.37
CA ALA A 84 -17.62 23.03 -22.67
C ALA A 84 -16.32 23.43 -23.41
N ASP A 85 -15.34 23.97 -22.69
CA ASP A 85 -14.03 24.33 -23.24
C ASP A 85 -13.22 23.11 -23.71
N VAL A 86 -13.22 22.03 -22.93
CA VAL A 86 -12.60 20.75 -23.33
C VAL A 86 -13.28 20.18 -24.57
N ALA A 87 -14.62 20.20 -24.62
CA ALA A 87 -15.36 19.76 -25.79
C ALA A 87 -14.90 20.56 -27.03
N ALA A 88 -14.94 21.90 -26.97
CA ALA A 88 -14.57 22.77 -28.08
C ALA A 88 -13.15 22.49 -28.62
N ARG A 89 -12.17 22.28 -27.71
CA ARG A 89 -10.80 21.90 -28.12
C ARG A 89 -10.75 20.54 -28.80
N ALA A 90 -11.50 19.55 -28.30
CA ALA A 90 -11.56 18.23 -28.91
C ALA A 90 -12.15 18.29 -30.33
N GLN A 91 -13.20 19.08 -30.56
CA GLN A 91 -13.76 19.24 -31.91
C GLN A 91 -12.78 19.97 -32.84
N ALA A 92 -12.08 21.01 -32.36
CA ALA A 92 -11.07 21.69 -33.14
C ALA A 92 -9.90 20.76 -33.52
N ALA A 93 -9.46 19.90 -32.60
CA ALA A 93 -8.43 18.91 -32.85
C ALA A 93 -8.88 17.85 -33.87
N ALA A 94 -10.13 17.38 -33.79
CA ALA A 94 -10.69 16.44 -34.76
C ALA A 94 -10.74 17.06 -36.18
N ALA A 95 -11.25 18.28 -36.31
CA ALA A 95 -11.29 18.99 -37.59
C ALA A 95 -9.89 19.24 -38.18
N ALA A 96 -8.89 19.53 -37.33
CA ALA A 96 -7.51 19.66 -37.77
C ALA A 96 -6.90 18.33 -38.24
N ALA A 97 -7.24 17.21 -37.59
CA ALA A 97 -6.81 15.88 -38.01
C ALA A 97 -7.43 15.47 -39.36
N ASP A 98 -8.72 15.77 -39.55
CA ASP A 98 -9.41 15.54 -40.82
C ASP A 98 -8.78 16.38 -41.95
N ALA A 99 -8.50 17.67 -41.70
CA ALA A 99 -7.82 18.53 -42.66
C ALA A 99 -6.39 18.05 -43.00
N ALA A 100 -5.65 17.53 -42.01
CA ALA A 100 -4.30 16.99 -42.21
C ALA A 100 -4.28 15.68 -43.01
N THR A 101 -5.34 14.88 -42.92
CA THR A 101 -5.48 13.64 -43.72
C THR A 101 -5.92 13.92 -45.16
N GLU A 102 -6.63 15.03 -45.41
CA GLU A 102 -7.01 15.47 -46.76
C GLU A 102 -5.85 16.16 -47.53
N THR A 103 -4.86 16.73 -46.83
CA THR A 103 -3.70 17.40 -47.44
C THR A 103 -2.45 16.52 -47.61
N ALA A 104 -2.50 15.24 -47.25
CA ALA A 104 -1.43 14.29 -47.53
C ALA A 104 -1.58 13.76 -48.98
N PRO A 105 -0.75 14.20 -49.96
CA PRO A 105 -0.74 13.57 -51.27
C PRO A 105 -0.21 12.14 -51.13
N GLN A 106 -0.93 11.18 -51.69
CA GLN A 106 -0.39 9.86 -52.06
C GLN A 106 0.67 10.02 -53.15
#